data_AF-A0A3M6B9F3-F1
#
_entry.id   AF-A0A3M6B9F3-F1
#
_cell.length_a   1.000
_cell.length_b   1.000
_cell.length_c   1.000
_cell.angle_alpha   90.00
_cell.angle_beta   90.00
_cell.angle_gamma   90.00
#
_symmetry.space_group_name_H-M   'P 1'
#
loop_
_entity.id
_entity.type
_entity.pdbx_description
1 polymer ?
#
loop_
_entity_poly.entity_id
_entity_poly.type
_entity_poly.pdbx_seq_one_letter_code
_entity_poly.pdbx_strand_id
1 'polypeptide(L)'
;MPQAGWQGDQYPSLLAARFQRRQTVPSGLRKRRETGGCHGALHQQRSGRRPDHCPRRRSGRSQPLPRRPDCQGSGHRRADTGPRGGLSHRTTGVSQRQQDGGSVVASCKSFSLLHHNKSEATCMSGNRGVVYLGAGKVEVQSIPFPKMEDPRGKRIEHGVILRVVSTNICGSDQHMVRGRTTAQTGLVLGHEITGEVLEAGRDVEHLKVGDLVSVPFNVACGRCRSCKEQNTGVCLTVNPARPGGAYGYVDMGDWVGGQAEYVLVPYADFNLLKLPDRDAAMEKIRDLTCLSDILPTGYHGAVTAGVGPGSTVYVAGAGPVGLAAAASARLLGAAVVIVGDVNPTRLIHAKAQGFEIADLSQDTPLHEQIAALLGEPEVDCAIDAVGFEARGHGHAGAQAEAPATVLNSLMGVVRVAGKIGIPGLYVTEDPGAVDAAAKMGSLSIRLGLGWAKSHSFHTGQTPVMKYNRQLMQAIMWDRIKIADVVGVEVISLDDAPRGYGEFDAGVPKKFVIDPHGLFGGV
;
A
#
# COMPACT_ATOMS: atom_id res chain seq x y z
N MET A 1 -12.09 9.38 54.63
CA MET A 1 -11.51 9.71 55.96
C MET A 1 -10.71 8.50 56.43
N PRO A 2 -9.57 8.65 57.13
CA PRO A 2 -8.69 9.82 57.27
C PRO A 2 -7.37 9.66 56.48
N GLN A 3 -6.87 10.73 55.84
CA GLN A 3 -5.61 11.46 56.13
C GLN A 3 -4.34 10.76 55.59
N ALA A 4 -3.62 11.29 54.59
CA ALA A 4 -2.90 12.58 54.51
C ALA A 4 -1.61 12.57 55.38
N GLY A 5 -0.44 12.98 54.88
CA GLY A 5 -0.09 13.44 53.53
C GLY A 5 1.42 13.67 53.43
N TRP A 6 1.93 14.16 52.30
CA TRP A 6 3.31 14.64 52.16
C TRP A 6 3.32 16.07 51.61
N GLN A 7 4.15 16.91 52.23
CA GLN A 7 4.34 18.30 51.86
C GLN A 7 5.26 18.39 50.64
N GLY A 8 5.05 19.43 49.82
CA GLY A 8 5.94 19.79 48.74
C GLY A 8 6.79 21.01 49.07
N ASP A 9 7.93 21.10 48.40
CA ASP A 9 8.85 22.23 48.24
C ASP A 9 9.72 21.83 47.01
N GLN A 10 10.19 22.69 46.10
CA GLN A 10 10.18 24.16 46.06
C GLN A 10 10.53 24.69 44.64
N TYR A 11 10.31 26.00 44.41
CA TYR A 11 11.06 26.91 43.50
C TYR A 11 10.72 27.09 41.99
N PRO A 12 11.04 28.28 41.38
CA PRO A 12 10.02 29.05 40.61
C PRO A 12 10.53 29.79 39.34
N SER A 13 9.65 30.59 38.70
CA SER A 13 9.85 31.98 38.19
C SER A 13 8.70 32.37 37.23
N LEU A 14 7.91 33.43 37.45
CA LEU A 14 8.18 34.88 37.24
C LEU A 14 8.58 35.19 35.79
N LEU A 15 7.73 35.81 34.95
CA LEU A 15 7.21 37.18 35.10
C LEU A 15 6.00 37.47 34.19
N ALA A 16 5.17 38.45 34.56
CA ALA A 16 4.04 38.93 33.75
C ALA A 16 3.89 40.46 33.79
N ALA A 17 3.54 41.07 32.65
CA ALA A 17 3.06 42.45 32.54
C ALA A 17 2.03 42.52 31.39
N ARG A 18 0.73 42.57 31.69
CA ARG A 18 -0.10 43.80 31.81
C ARG A 18 -0.20 44.65 30.53
N PHE A 19 -1.39 44.66 29.94
CA PHE A 19 -2.07 45.90 29.53
C PHE A 19 -3.60 45.76 29.70
N GLN A 20 -4.29 46.84 30.09
CA GLN A 20 -5.70 46.83 30.46
C GLN A 20 -6.62 47.58 29.46
N ARG A 21 -7.82 46.99 29.29
CA ARG A 21 -9.15 47.57 29.01
C ARG A 21 -9.28 49.08 28.66
N ARG A 22 -10.17 49.35 27.70
CA ARG A 22 -11.16 50.44 27.77
C ARG A 22 -12.59 49.89 27.56
N GLN A 23 -13.59 50.63 28.03
CA GLN A 23 -14.99 50.19 28.17
C GLN A 23 -15.95 50.90 27.18
N THR A 24 -17.07 50.24 26.83
CA THR A 24 -18.50 50.70 26.73
C THR A 24 -18.85 52.16 26.32
N VAL A 25 -19.98 52.57 25.73
CA VAL A 25 -21.37 52.09 25.44
C VAL A 25 -21.95 53.01 24.29
N PRO A 26 -23.26 53.08 23.89
CA PRO A 26 -24.44 52.21 24.06
C PRO A 26 -25.24 51.93 22.74
N SER A 27 -26.41 51.31 22.92
CA SER A 27 -27.42 50.89 21.94
C SER A 27 -28.27 51.99 21.27
N GLY A 28 -28.94 51.62 20.16
CA GLY A 28 -30.03 52.39 19.55
C GLY A 28 -31.15 51.47 19.03
N LEU A 29 -32.39 51.66 19.53
CA LEU A 29 -33.57 50.90 19.11
C LEU A 29 -34.08 51.36 17.72
N ARG A 30 -34.70 50.44 16.96
CA ARG A 30 -35.90 50.77 16.16
C ARG A 30 -36.83 49.56 15.95
N LYS A 31 -38.02 49.61 16.56
CA LYS A 31 -39.18 48.75 16.23
C LYS A 31 -39.94 49.32 15.03
N ARG A 32 -40.45 48.43 14.16
CA ARG A 32 -41.64 48.53 13.26
C ARG A 32 -41.48 47.45 12.17
N ARG A 33 -42.51 46.73 11.72
CA ARG A 33 -43.94 46.68 12.08
C ARG A 33 -44.51 45.34 11.57
N GLU A 34 -45.44 44.73 12.30
CA GLU A 34 -46.25 43.62 11.77
C GLU A 34 -47.44 44.15 10.95
N THR A 35 -47.68 43.51 9.82
CA THR A 35 -48.96 43.35 9.09
C THR A 35 -48.73 42.13 8.20
N GLY A 36 -49.50 41.04 8.19
CA GLY A 36 -50.90 40.87 8.57
C GLY A 36 -51.69 40.50 7.31
N GLY A 37 -52.12 39.24 7.16
CA GLY A 37 -52.82 38.77 5.96
C GLY A 37 -52.95 37.24 5.85
N CYS A 38 -54.01 36.68 6.44
CA CYS A 38 -54.44 35.30 6.20
C CYS A 38 -55.48 35.24 5.08
N HIS A 39 -55.41 34.23 4.21
CA HIS A 39 -56.49 33.53 3.47
C HIS A 39 -55.79 32.53 2.50
N GLY A 40 -56.30 31.33 2.17
CA GLY A 40 -57.50 30.61 2.59
C GLY A 40 -58.07 29.75 1.44
N ALA A 41 -58.36 28.46 1.70
CA ALA A 41 -58.96 27.44 0.79
C ALA A 41 -58.11 26.97 -0.42
N LEU A 42 -57.99 25.69 -0.82
CA LEU A 42 -58.84 24.46 -0.89
C LEU A 42 -59.50 24.22 -2.26
N HIS A 43 -59.77 22.92 -2.56
CA HIS A 43 -60.42 22.31 -3.75
C HIS A 43 -59.56 22.07 -5.01
N GLN A 44 -59.74 20.99 -5.80
CA GLN A 44 -60.23 19.62 -5.51
C GLN A 44 -59.87 18.65 -6.68
N GLN A 45 -60.21 17.36 -6.53
CA GLN A 45 -59.95 16.26 -7.48
C GLN A 45 -60.91 16.21 -8.71
N ARG A 46 -60.64 15.23 -9.61
CA ARG A 46 -61.50 14.54 -10.62
C ARG A 46 -61.34 15.01 -12.10
N SER A 47 -61.49 14.19 -13.15
CA SER A 47 -61.52 12.70 -13.31
C SER A 47 -61.67 12.27 -14.79
N GLY A 48 -61.21 11.05 -15.16
CA GLY A 48 -61.66 10.30 -16.36
C GLY A 48 -60.88 10.56 -17.67
N ARG A 49 -60.93 9.71 -18.72
CA ARG A 49 -61.54 8.36 -18.97
C ARG A 49 -60.71 7.61 -20.05
N ARG A 50 -60.84 6.27 -20.16
CA ARG A 50 -60.49 5.47 -21.37
C ARG A 50 -61.63 5.48 -22.40
N PRO A 51 -61.37 5.07 -23.66
CA PRO A 51 -61.91 3.77 -24.13
C PRO A 51 -60.96 2.96 -25.07
N ASP A 52 -61.47 1.86 -25.64
CA ASP A 52 -60.69 0.70 -26.13
C ASP A 52 -60.51 0.51 -27.66
N HIS A 53 -59.57 -0.39 -28.00
CA HIS A 53 -59.59 -1.42 -29.06
C HIS A 53 -59.29 -1.17 -30.58
N CYS A 54 -58.43 -2.08 -31.08
CA CYS A 54 -58.48 -2.83 -32.36
C CYS A 54 -57.67 -2.34 -33.61
N PRO A 55 -57.33 -3.23 -34.60
CA PRO A 55 -55.91 -3.51 -34.89
C PRO A 55 -55.53 -3.60 -36.40
N ARG A 56 -54.24 -3.84 -36.74
CA ARG A 56 -53.80 -4.74 -37.85
C ARG A 56 -52.28 -4.97 -38.00
N ARG A 57 -51.92 -6.27 -38.05
CA ARG A 57 -50.88 -6.95 -38.86
C ARG A 57 -49.56 -6.23 -39.24
N ARG A 58 -48.44 -6.89 -38.89
CA ARG A 58 -47.43 -7.36 -39.86
C ARG A 58 -46.73 -8.62 -39.35
N SER A 59 -46.46 -9.56 -40.24
CA SER A 59 -45.83 -10.86 -39.96
C SER A 59 -44.62 -11.07 -40.88
N GLY A 60 -43.48 -11.50 -40.34
CA GLY A 60 -42.29 -11.87 -41.11
C GLY A 60 -41.34 -12.72 -40.28
N ARG A 61 -40.99 -13.91 -40.78
CA ARG A 61 -40.03 -14.86 -40.15
C ARG A 61 -38.61 -14.63 -40.67
N SER A 62 -37.60 -14.88 -39.85
CA SER A 62 -36.35 -15.53 -40.27
C SER A 62 -35.57 -16.09 -39.05
N GLN A 63 -34.60 -16.97 -39.32
CA GLN A 63 -34.07 -18.00 -38.40
C GLN A 63 -32.76 -17.60 -37.65
N PRO A 64 -32.37 -18.35 -36.59
CA PRO A 64 -31.08 -18.17 -35.91
C PRO A 64 -29.89 -18.82 -36.66
N LEU A 65 -28.68 -18.29 -36.43
CA LEU A 65 -27.42 -18.77 -37.00
C LEU A 65 -26.77 -19.89 -36.15
N PRO A 66 -26.00 -20.84 -36.76
CA PRO A 66 -25.49 -22.03 -36.08
C PRO A 66 -24.14 -21.85 -35.37
N ARG A 67 -23.89 -22.71 -34.38
CA ARG A 67 -22.60 -22.87 -33.68
C ARG A 67 -21.59 -23.62 -34.57
N ARG A 68 -20.29 -23.34 -34.39
CA ARG A 68 -19.20 -24.14 -34.98
C ARG A 68 -18.84 -25.33 -34.06
N PRO A 69 -18.46 -26.50 -34.61
CA PRO A 69 -18.04 -27.66 -33.81
C PRO A 69 -16.52 -27.71 -33.58
N ASP A 70 -16.12 -28.47 -32.55
CA ASP A 70 -14.74 -28.81 -32.22
C ASP A 70 -14.08 -29.75 -33.26
N CYS A 71 -12.75 -29.72 -33.31
CA CYS A 71 -11.95 -30.73 -34.00
C CYS A 71 -11.07 -31.48 -33.01
N GLN A 72 -11.38 -32.75 -32.75
CA GLN A 72 -10.40 -33.72 -32.24
C GLN A 72 -9.62 -34.30 -33.43
N GLY A 73 -8.31 -34.51 -33.26
CA GLY A 73 -7.43 -35.04 -34.29
C GLY A 73 -6.19 -35.70 -33.68
N SER A 74 -6.20 -37.04 -33.63
CA SER A 74 -5.15 -37.88 -33.05
C SER A 74 -3.93 -38.07 -33.96
N GLY A 75 -2.75 -38.37 -33.38
CA GLY A 75 -1.94 -39.48 -33.89
C GLY A 75 -0.44 -39.28 -34.18
N HIS A 76 0.37 -39.91 -33.33
CA HIS A 76 1.56 -40.73 -33.67
C HIS A 76 2.93 -40.16 -34.15
N ARG A 77 3.93 -40.43 -33.27
CA ARG A 77 5.24 -41.10 -33.49
C ARG A 77 6.43 -40.34 -34.12
N ARG A 78 7.53 -40.32 -33.33
CA ARG A 78 8.97 -40.65 -33.61
C ARG A 78 9.44 -40.58 -35.09
N ALA A 79 10.63 -40.07 -35.42
CA ALA A 79 11.93 -40.45 -34.87
C ALA A 79 13.09 -39.51 -35.31
N ASP A 80 14.31 -39.80 -34.84
CA ASP A 80 15.58 -39.12 -35.15
C ASP A 80 15.96 -38.99 -36.64
N THR A 81 16.79 -37.99 -36.97
CA THR A 81 18.12 -38.21 -37.56
C THR A 81 18.96 -36.92 -37.57
N GLY A 82 20.28 -37.06 -37.34
CA GLY A 82 21.23 -35.95 -37.21
C GLY A 82 22.02 -35.61 -38.50
N PRO A 83 23.31 -35.22 -38.40
CA PRO A 83 23.75 -33.91 -38.91
C PRO A 83 24.75 -33.96 -40.07
N ARG A 84 25.01 -32.82 -40.74
CA ARG A 84 26.13 -32.66 -41.69
C ARG A 84 26.70 -31.22 -41.79
N GLY A 85 28.02 -31.11 -41.59
CA GLY A 85 28.97 -30.14 -42.20
C GLY A 85 28.84 -28.63 -41.88
N GLY A 86 29.89 -27.83 -41.73
CA GLY A 86 31.34 -28.10 -41.70
C GLY A 86 32.15 -27.25 -42.68
N LEU A 87 33.18 -26.53 -42.16
CA LEU A 87 34.30 -25.87 -42.88
C LEU A 87 33.96 -24.61 -43.71
N SER A 88 34.84 -23.61 -43.90
CA SER A 88 36.14 -23.26 -43.27
C SER A 88 36.56 -21.80 -43.60
N HIS A 89 37.58 -21.28 -42.92
CA HIS A 89 38.20 -19.96 -43.17
C HIS A 89 38.92 -19.85 -44.53
N ARG A 90 39.08 -18.62 -45.02
CA ARG A 90 40.21 -18.21 -45.88
C ARG A 90 40.82 -16.88 -45.42
N THR A 91 42.15 -16.80 -45.49
CA THR A 91 42.98 -15.63 -45.20
C THR A 91 43.90 -15.32 -46.39
N THR A 92 44.08 -14.04 -46.68
CA THR A 92 45.08 -13.45 -47.61
C THR A 92 45.29 -11.99 -47.15
N GLY A 93 46.46 -11.34 -47.22
CA GLY A 93 47.77 -11.82 -47.65
C GLY A 93 48.64 -10.67 -48.21
N VAL A 94 49.50 -10.08 -47.37
CA VAL A 94 50.78 -9.42 -47.70
C VAL A 94 50.81 -8.15 -48.57
N SER A 95 51.43 -7.08 -48.05
CA SER A 95 52.51 -6.36 -48.76
C SER A 95 53.49 -5.73 -47.77
N GLN A 96 54.78 -5.64 -48.14
CA GLN A 96 55.88 -5.15 -47.30
C GLN A 96 56.36 -3.76 -47.74
N ARG A 97 57.02 -3.03 -46.82
CA ARG A 97 58.18 -2.17 -47.15
C ARG A 97 59.10 -1.98 -45.94
N GLN A 98 60.40 -2.11 -46.19
CA GLN A 98 61.52 -1.60 -45.38
C GLN A 98 61.53 -0.05 -45.46
N GLN A 99 62.22 0.77 -44.67
CA GLN A 99 63.35 0.66 -43.73
C GLN A 99 63.17 1.77 -42.63
N ASP A 100 64.04 2.08 -41.66
CA ASP A 100 65.42 1.69 -41.35
C ASP A 100 65.66 1.64 -39.81
N GLY A 101 66.90 1.63 -39.32
CA GLY A 101 67.25 1.39 -37.91
C GLY A 101 67.56 2.61 -37.01
N GLY A 102 67.78 2.31 -35.70
CA GLY A 102 68.23 3.26 -34.68
C GLY A 102 68.30 2.60 -33.30
N SER A 103 69.49 2.18 -32.87
CA SER A 103 69.70 1.51 -31.57
C SER A 103 70.00 2.50 -30.45
N VAL A 104 69.34 2.33 -29.30
CA VAL A 104 69.84 2.81 -28.00
C VAL A 104 69.60 1.71 -26.96
N VAL A 105 70.66 1.28 -26.29
CA VAL A 105 70.62 0.25 -25.25
C VAL A 105 70.51 0.93 -23.88
N ALA A 106 69.52 0.53 -23.07
CA ALA A 106 69.46 0.92 -21.66
C ALA A 106 68.78 -0.15 -20.77
N SER A 107 69.63 -0.93 -20.09
CA SER A 107 69.43 -1.51 -18.74
C SER A 107 68.06 -2.13 -18.38
N CYS A 108 67.98 -3.45 -18.45
CA CYS A 108 66.95 -4.23 -17.74
C CYS A 108 67.09 -4.10 -16.21
N LYS A 109 66.00 -3.75 -15.50
CA LYS A 109 65.85 -3.95 -14.05
C LYS A 109 64.46 -4.47 -13.70
N SER A 110 64.39 -5.80 -13.55
CA SER A 110 63.63 -6.55 -12.54
C SER A 110 62.37 -5.93 -11.91
N PHE A 111 61.22 -6.55 -12.22
CA PHE A 111 60.15 -6.96 -11.29
C PHE A 111 59.82 -6.04 -10.09
N SER A 112 58.68 -5.37 -10.19
CA SER A 112 57.78 -5.13 -9.05
C SER A 112 56.33 -5.12 -9.55
N LEU A 113 55.64 -6.26 -9.36
CA LEU A 113 54.19 -6.34 -9.55
C LEU A 113 53.53 -5.65 -8.35
N LEU A 114 53.12 -4.39 -8.54
CA LEU A 114 52.27 -3.67 -7.59
C LEU A 114 50.96 -4.45 -7.42
N HIS A 115 50.90 -5.22 -6.34
CA HIS A 115 49.67 -5.84 -5.87
C HIS A 115 48.75 -4.73 -5.40
N HIS A 116 47.77 -4.35 -6.21
CA HIS A 116 46.60 -3.67 -5.69
C HIS A 116 45.89 -4.63 -4.73
N ASN A 117 45.73 -4.20 -3.48
CA ASN A 117 45.05 -4.96 -2.44
C ASN A 117 43.60 -5.26 -2.86
N LYS A 118 43.38 -6.46 -3.39
CA LYS A 118 42.10 -7.16 -3.30
C LYS A 118 41.97 -7.77 -1.90
N SER A 119 41.81 -6.91 -0.89
CA SER A 119 41.42 -7.31 0.46
C SER A 119 40.15 -6.54 0.82
N GLU A 120 39.06 -7.28 1.05
CA GLU A 120 37.66 -6.83 1.24
C GLU A 120 36.74 -6.85 0.00
N ALA A 121 36.99 -7.80 -0.91
CA ALA A 121 35.89 -8.49 -1.60
C ALA A 121 35.56 -9.77 -0.82
N THR A 122 35.12 -9.62 0.43
CA THR A 122 34.58 -10.74 1.22
C THR A 122 33.38 -11.28 0.46
N CYS A 123 33.43 -12.53 0.01
CA CYS A 123 32.34 -13.13 -0.75
C CYS A 123 31.08 -13.13 0.13
N MET A 124 30.12 -12.24 -0.15
CA MET A 124 28.87 -12.13 0.60
C MET A 124 27.94 -13.28 0.22
N SER A 125 28.33 -14.49 0.60
CA SER A 125 27.66 -15.73 0.20
C SER A 125 26.40 -16.04 1.01
N GLY A 126 26.02 -15.18 1.96
CA GLY A 126 24.86 -15.32 2.82
C GLY A 126 23.96 -14.10 2.77
N ASN A 127 22.68 -14.36 2.99
CA ASN A 127 21.62 -13.39 3.23
C ASN A 127 20.70 -14.05 4.27
N ARG A 128 20.05 -13.27 5.14
CA ARG A 128 19.00 -13.78 6.03
C ARG A 128 17.69 -13.08 5.72
N GLY A 129 16.57 -13.78 5.92
CA GLY A 129 15.24 -13.18 5.78
C GLY A 129 14.15 -13.92 6.53
N VAL A 130 13.00 -13.27 6.68
CA VAL A 130 11.82 -13.82 7.35
C VAL A 130 11.10 -14.76 6.39
N VAL A 131 11.07 -16.05 6.74
CA VAL A 131 10.46 -17.12 5.95
C VAL A 131 9.16 -17.58 6.60
N TYR A 132 8.11 -17.68 5.80
CA TYR A 132 6.82 -18.25 6.20
C TYR A 132 6.89 -19.78 6.28
N LEU A 133 6.60 -20.33 7.46
CA LEU A 133 6.67 -21.77 7.75
C LEU A 133 5.31 -22.46 7.82
N GLY A 134 4.23 -21.74 7.51
CA GLY A 134 2.85 -22.21 7.64
C GLY A 134 2.05 -21.39 8.65
N ALA A 135 0.76 -21.67 8.77
CA ALA A 135 -0.17 -20.85 9.54
C ALA A 135 0.31 -20.56 10.98
N GLY A 136 0.37 -19.28 11.33
CA GLY A 136 0.83 -18.74 12.60
C GLY A 136 2.36 -18.77 12.81
N LYS A 137 3.17 -19.08 11.80
CA LYS A 137 4.63 -19.27 11.96
C LYS A 137 5.48 -18.59 10.89
N VAL A 138 6.43 -17.80 11.37
CA VAL A 138 7.54 -17.23 10.60
C VAL A 138 8.85 -17.43 11.38
N GLU A 139 9.96 -17.52 10.66
CA GLU A 139 11.31 -17.70 11.24
C GLU A 139 12.35 -16.93 10.42
N VAL A 140 13.40 -16.41 11.05
CA VAL A 140 14.54 -15.84 10.33
C VAL A 140 15.46 -16.99 9.90
N GLN A 141 15.61 -17.17 8.60
CA GLN A 141 16.43 -18.24 8.03
C GLN A 141 17.52 -17.70 7.10
N SER A 142 18.59 -18.48 6.95
CA SER A 142 19.60 -18.25 5.92
C SER A 142 19.00 -18.55 4.55
N ILE A 143 19.11 -17.58 3.64
CA ILE A 143 18.60 -17.64 2.26
C ILE A 143 19.74 -17.30 1.28
N PRO A 144 19.65 -17.70 0.00
CA PRO A 144 20.64 -17.31 -0.99
C PRO A 144 20.78 -15.79 -1.10
N PHE A 145 22.02 -15.31 -1.28
CA PHE A 145 22.25 -13.93 -1.71
C PHE A 145 21.54 -13.68 -3.06
N PRO A 146 20.86 -12.54 -3.24
CA PRO A 146 20.11 -12.25 -4.48
C PRO A 146 21.03 -12.24 -5.70
N LYS A 147 20.45 -12.57 -6.87
CA LYS A 147 21.14 -12.54 -8.16
C LYS A 147 20.40 -11.59 -9.10
N MET A 148 21.08 -11.11 -10.13
CA MET A 148 20.47 -10.34 -11.24
C MET A 148 19.67 -11.26 -12.18
N GLU A 149 18.71 -12.00 -11.64
CA GLU A 149 17.86 -12.98 -12.33
C GLU A 149 16.39 -12.79 -11.90
N ASP A 150 15.44 -12.86 -12.84
CA ASP A 150 14.01 -12.85 -12.52
C ASP A 150 13.59 -14.16 -11.83
N PRO A 151 12.37 -14.26 -11.24
CA PRO A 151 11.90 -15.47 -10.55
C PRO A 151 11.85 -16.75 -11.41
N ARG A 152 12.03 -16.65 -12.73
CA ARG A 152 12.11 -17.78 -13.67
C ARG A 152 13.56 -18.13 -14.01
N GLY A 153 14.54 -17.55 -13.33
CA GLY A 153 15.97 -17.72 -13.55
C GLY A 153 16.51 -16.99 -14.78
N LYS A 154 15.76 -16.07 -15.39
CA LYS A 154 16.25 -15.32 -16.55
C LYS A 154 17.07 -14.12 -16.07
N ARG A 155 18.33 -14.04 -16.48
CA ARG A 155 19.19 -12.87 -16.22
C ARG A 155 18.56 -11.56 -16.69
N ILE A 156 18.71 -10.54 -15.87
CA ILE A 156 18.24 -9.17 -16.11
C ILE A 156 19.39 -8.17 -15.92
N GLU A 157 19.46 -7.16 -16.78
CA GLU A 157 20.45 -6.08 -16.67
C GLU A 157 19.83 -4.81 -16.07
N HIS A 158 18.50 -4.75 -15.95
CA HIS A 158 17.74 -3.59 -15.46
C HIS A 158 17.47 -3.64 -13.95
N GLY A 159 18.24 -4.45 -13.21
CA GLY A 159 18.04 -4.68 -11.78
C GLY A 159 19.09 -3.99 -10.92
N VAL A 160 18.75 -3.77 -9.66
CA VAL A 160 19.72 -3.49 -8.60
C VAL A 160 19.58 -4.50 -7.48
N ILE A 161 20.68 -4.82 -6.81
CA ILE A 161 20.65 -5.46 -5.49
C ILE A 161 20.78 -4.34 -4.46
N LEU A 162 19.85 -4.33 -3.49
CA LEU A 162 19.88 -3.40 -2.37
C LEU A 162 20.44 -4.09 -1.13
N ARG A 163 21.29 -3.39 -0.39
CA ARG A 163 21.41 -3.60 1.06
C ARG A 163 20.18 -2.96 1.71
N VAL A 164 19.36 -3.75 2.38
CA VAL A 164 18.15 -3.23 3.02
C VAL A 164 18.55 -2.30 4.16
N VAL A 165 17.97 -1.09 4.21
CA VAL A 165 18.15 -0.15 5.31
C VAL A 165 17.01 -0.34 6.29
N SER A 166 15.77 -0.28 5.82
CA SER A 166 14.57 -0.56 6.62
C SER A 166 13.57 -1.39 5.83
N THR A 167 12.86 -2.27 6.52
CA THR A 167 11.85 -3.14 5.90
C THR A 167 10.70 -3.42 6.87
N ASN A 168 9.45 -3.19 6.47
CA ASN A 168 8.34 -3.18 7.44
C ASN A 168 7.53 -4.49 7.44
N ILE A 169 6.72 -4.69 8.50
CA ILE A 169 5.67 -5.73 8.56
C ILE A 169 4.31 -5.10 8.19
N CYS A 170 3.58 -5.72 7.27
CA CYS A 170 2.27 -5.24 6.79
C CYS A 170 1.07 -6.10 7.23
N GLY A 171 -0.14 -5.52 7.14
CA GLY A 171 -1.40 -6.26 7.29
C GLY A 171 -1.61 -7.35 6.23
N SER A 172 -1.11 -7.11 5.02
CA SER A 172 -1.06 -8.09 3.93
C SER A 172 -0.16 -9.29 4.26
N ASP A 173 0.99 -9.07 4.90
CA ASP A 173 1.81 -10.17 5.39
C ASP A 173 1.06 -10.97 6.46
N GLN A 174 0.31 -10.29 7.33
CA GLN A 174 -0.49 -10.94 8.37
C GLN A 174 -1.58 -11.85 7.79
N HIS A 175 -2.24 -11.48 6.70
CA HIS A 175 -3.19 -12.37 6.00
C HIS A 175 -2.49 -13.65 5.51
N MET A 176 -1.26 -13.56 5.00
CA MET A 176 -0.47 -14.72 4.59
C MET A 176 -0.06 -15.58 5.79
N VAL A 177 0.49 -14.96 6.86
CA VAL A 177 0.93 -15.65 8.07
C VAL A 177 -0.23 -16.34 8.80
N ARG A 178 -1.43 -15.77 8.81
CA ARG A 178 -2.65 -16.41 9.34
C ARG A 178 -3.15 -17.60 8.50
N GLY A 179 -2.57 -17.86 7.32
CA GLY A 179 -3.02 -18.92 6.42
C GLY A 179 -4.31 -18.59 5.67
N ARG A 180 -4.62 -17.29 5.49
CA ARG A 180 -5.87 -16.79 4.86
C ARG A 180 -5.75 -16.55 3.36
N THR A 181 -4.71 -17.12 2.75
CA THR A 181 -4.37 -16.99 1.34
C THR A 181 -3.72 -18.29 0.85
N THR A 182 -3.43 -18.39 -0.44
CA THR A 182 -2.72 -19.51 -1.08
C THR A 182 -1.19 -19.47 -0.91
N ALA A 183 -0.65 -18.67 0.02
CA ALA A 183 0.79 -18.55 0.27
C ALA A 183 1.43 -19.91 0.64
N GLN A 184 2.57 -20.22 0.01
CA GLN A 184 3.29 -21.50 0.19
C GLN A 184 4.40 -21.37 1.24
N THR A 185 4.65 -22.44 1.99
CA THR A 185 5.75 -22.52 2.96
C THR A 185 7.11 -22.39 2.26
N GLY A 186 8.03 -21.62 2.84
CA GLY A 186 9.30 -21.26 2.21
C GLY A 186 9.29 -19.89 1.51
N LEU A 187 8.14 -19.22 1.44
CA LEU A 187 8.06 -17.83 0.97
C LEU A 187 8.83 -16.89 1.89
N VAL A 188 9.80 -16.15 1.34
CA VAL A 188 10.43 -15.00 2.01
C VAL A 188 9.46 -13.83 1.96
N LEU A 189 9.10 -13.26 3.12
CA LEU A 189 8.07 -12.23 3.27
C LEU A 189 8.61 -10.79 3.07
N GLY A 190 7.70 -9.83 3.05
CA GLY A 190 8.00 -8.41 3.11
C GLY A 190 8.07 -7.71 1.76
N HIS A 191 7.43 -6.54 1.68
CA HIS A 191 7.30 -5.75 0.45
C HIS A 191 7.46 -4.24 0.68
N GLU A 192 7.82 -3.84 1.89
CA GLU A 192 7.91 -2.45 2.31
C GLU A 192 9.36 -2.02 2.51
N ILE A 193 10.11 -1.86 1.42
CA ILE A 193 11.56 -1.80 1.45
C ILE A 193 12.08 -0.36 1.26
N THR A 194 13.05 0.03 2.08
CA THR A 194 13.99 1.13 1.80
C THR A 194 15.41 0.58 1.87
N GLY A 195 16.29 0.95 0.94
CA GLY A 195 17.61 0.34 0.84
C GLY A 195 18.66 1.20 0.16
N GLU A 196 19.91 0.77 0.25
CA GLU A 196 21.06 1.35 -0.44
C GLU A 196 21.44 0.45 -1.64
N VAL A 197 21.66 1.06 -2.81
CA VAL A 197 22.11 0.32 -4.01
C VAL A 197 23.51 -0.25 -3.77
N LEU A 198 23.62 -1.59 -3.75
CA LEU A 198 24.87 -2.32 -3.55
C LEU A 198 25.48 -2.78 -4.89
N GLU A 199 24.64 -3.25 -5.81
CA GLU A 199 25.02 -3.66 -7.16
C GLU A 199 23.97 -3.15 -8.16
N ALA A 200 24.38 -2.78 -9.37
CA ALA A 200 23.50 -2.37 -10.47
C ALA A 200 23.88 -3.11 -11.76
N GLY A 201 22.86 -3.58 -12.49
CA GLY A 201 23.03 -4.14 -13.83
C GLY A 201 23.29 -3.06 -14.89
N ARG A 202 23.55 -3.48 -16.14
CA ARG A 202 23.99 -2.57 -17.22
C ARG A 202 22.89 -1.72 -17.87
N ASP A 203 21.62 -2.02 -17.60
CA ASP A 203 20.40 -1.31 -18.08
C ASP A 203 19.81 -0.49 -16.92
N VAL A 204 20.70 0.18 -16.16
CA VAL A 204 20.41 1.09 -15.03
C VAL A 204 21.22 2.38 -15.22
N GLU A 205 20.54 3.50 -15.48
CA GLU A 205 21.11 4.79 -15.88
C GLU A 205 20.94 5.89 -14.82
N HIS A 206 19.97 5.79 -13.91
CA HIS A 206 19.56 6.90 -13.03
C HIS A 206 19.99 6.71 -11.56
N LEU A 207 20.59 5.56 -11.25
CA LEU A 207 21.06 5.15 -9.94
C LEU A 207 22.53 4.74 -10.00
N LYS A 208 23.22 4.90 -8.88
CA LYS A 208 24.60 4.44 -8.66
C LYS A 208 24.70 3.68 -7.34
N VAL A 209 25.74 2.86 -7.20
CA VAL A 209 26.09 2.25 -5.91
C VAL A 209 26.23 3.34 -4.84
N GLY A 210 25.62 3.10 -3.67
CA GLY A 210 25.53 4.06 -2.56
C GLY A 210 24.33 5.00 -2.57
N ASP A 211 23.52 5.03 -3.65
CA ASP A 211 22.25 5.79 -3.65
C ASP A 211 21.23 5.14 -2.68
N LEU A 212 20.61 5.96 -1.83
CA LEU A 212 19.52 5.55 -0.94
C LEU A 212 18.17 5.65 -1.67
N VAL A 213 17.36 4.59 -1.63
CA VAL A 213 16.13 4.47 -2.42
C VAL A 213 14.97 3.89 -1.60
N SER A 214 13.76 4.40 -1.87
CA SER A 214 12.50 3.76 -1.47
C SER A 214 11.98 2.88 -2.61
N VAL A 215 11.55 1.67 -2.27
CA VAL A 215 11.02 0.68 -3.22
C VAL A 215 9.50 0.66 -3.11
N PRO A 216 8.75 1.02 -4.18
CA PRO A 216 7.33 0.71 -4.27
C PRO A 216 7.09 -0.80 -4.10
N PHE A 217 6.10 -1.19 -3.30
CA PHE A 217 5.78 -2.61 -3.15
C PHE A 217 5.37 -3.28 -4.47
N ASN A 218 4.85 -2.50 -5.43
CA ASN A 218 4.53 -3.00 -6.76
C ASN A 218 5.83 -3.31 -7.53
N VAL A 219 5.97 -4.53 -8.02
CA VAL A 219 6.92 -4.83 -9.09
C VAL A 219 6.30 -4.37 -10.41
N ALA A 220 6.83 -3.31 -11.02
CA ALA A 220 6.36 -2.81 -12.32
C ALA A 220 7.50 -2.73 -13.35
N CYS A 221 7.16 -2.79 -14.65
CA CYS A 221 8.18 -2.93 -15.70
C CYS A 221 8.49 -1.66 -16.50
N GLY A 222 7.69 -0.59 -16.35
CA GLY A 222 7.73 0.63 -17.17
C GLY A 222 7.40 0.45 -18.66
N ARG A 223 7.43 -0.78 -19.17
CA ARG A 223 7.48 -1.11 -20.60
C ARG A 223 6.11 -1.56 -21.16
N CYS A 224 5.20 -2.07 -20.32
CA CYS A 224 3.86 -2.51 -20.71
C CYS A 224 2.80 -1.39 -20.70
N ARG A 225 1.59 -1.68 -21.22
CA ARG A 225 0.46 -0.74 -21.28
C ARG A 225 0.09 -0.17 -19.91
N SER A 226 -0.18 -1.02 -18.92
CA SER A 226 -0.59 -0.57 -17.58
C SER A 226 0.42 0.39 -16.96
N CYS A 227 1.73 0.10 -17.07
CA CYS A 227 2.77 0.97 -16.54
C CYS A 227 2.82 2.33 -17.26
N LYS A 228 2.66 2.34 -18.59
CA LYS A 228 2.60 3.57 -19.41
C LYS A 228 1.34 4.41 -19.12
N GLU A 229 0.25 3.78 -18.69
CA GLU A 229 -0.99 4.41 -18.22
C GLU A 229 -0.97 4.72 -16.70
N GLN A 230 0.18 4.63 -16.02
CA GLN A 230 0.38 4.82 -14.57
C GLN A 230 -0.37 3.84 -13.63
N ASN A 231 -0.89 2.74 -14.18
CA ASN A 231 -1.57 1.68 -13.45
C ASN A 231 -0.55 0.61 -12.99
N THR A 232 0.44 1.01 -12.19
CA THR A 232 1.62 0.19 -11.87
C THR A 232 1.30 -1.05 -11.02
N GLY A 233 0.28 -0.98 -10.15
CA GLY A 233 -0.21 -2.13 -9.37
C GLY A 233 -0.78 -3.29 -10.20
N VAL A 234 -1.04 -3.09 -11.50
CA VAL A 234 -1.54 -4.11 -12.44
C VAL A 234 -0.64 -4.25 -13.68
N CYS A 235 0.68 -4.29 -13.44
CA CYS A 235 1.70 -4.53 -14.46
C CYS A 235 1.47 -5.86 -15.22
N LEU A 236 1.54 -5.85 -16.56
CA LEU A 236 1.14 -6.98 -17.41
C LEU A 236 2.23 -8.04 -17.68
N THR A 237 3.46 -7.86 -17.18
CA THR A 237 4.63 -8.66 -17.65
C THR A 237 5.52 -9.24 -16.55
N VAL A 238 5.27 -8.89 -15.29
CA VAL A 238 6.14 -9.24 -14.14
C VAL A 238 5.71 -10.53 -13.44
N ASN A 239 4.51 -11.02 -13.75
CA ASN A 239 3.84 -12.13 -13.12
C ASN A 239 3.19 -12.97 -14.23
N PRO A 240 3.47 -14.28 -14.32
CA PRO A 240 2.91 -15.14 -15.36
C PRO A 240 1.45 -15.55 -15.09
N ALA A 241 0.98 -15.48 -13.84
CA ALA A 241 -0.34 -15.96 -13.44
C ALA A 241 -1.45 -14.91 -13.65
N ARG A 242 -1.17 -13.64 -13.41
CA ARG A 242 -2.12 -12.52 -13.54
C ARG A 242 -1.41 -11.16 -13.65
N PRO A 243 -2.10 -10.08 -14.07
CA PRO A 243 -1.59 -8.72 -13.95
C PRO A 243 -1.31 -8.32 -12.49
N GLY A 244 -0.23 -7.55 -12.29
CA GLY A 244 0.24 -7.12 -10.97
C GLY A 244 1.38 -7.98 -10.46
N GLY A 245 2.29 -7.39 -9.69
CA GLY A 245 3.37 -8.10 -9.02
C GLY A 245 3.85 -7.33 -7.79
N ALA A 246 4.44 -8.06 -6.85
CA ALA A 246 4.90 -7.57 -5.55
C ALA A 246 5.92 -8.53 -4.95
N TYR A 247 6.79 -8.03 -4.07
CA TYR A 247 7.79 -8.82 -3.36
C TYR A 247 7.16 -9.66 -2.25
N GLY A 248 7.62 -10.89 -2.04
CA GLY A 248 7.24 -11.73 -0.89
C GLY A 248 5.74 -11.95 -0.69
N TYR A 249 4.95 -11.91 -1.77
CA TYR A 249 3.49 -11.83 -1.74
C TYR A 249 2.86 -12.95 -2.58
N VAL A 250 1.78 -13.54 -2.07
CA VAL A 250 0.96 -14.57 -2.74
C VAL A 250 0.41 -14.09 -4.10
N ASP A 251 0.35 -14.99 -5.10
CA ASP A 251 -0.18 -14.73 -6.45
C ASP A 251 0.49 -13.57 -7.25
N MET A 252 1.63 -13.06 -6.79
CA MET A 252 2.24 -11.79 -7.26
C MET A 252 3.54 -11.96 -8.07
N GLY A 253 3.74 -13.14 -8.67
CA GLY A 253 4.83 -13.40 -9.62
C GLY A 253 6.16 -13.81 -9.00
N ASP A 254 6.13 -14.34 -7.77
CA ASP A 254 7.23 -15.06 -7.11
C ASP A 254 8.52 -14.24 -6.89
N TRP A 255 8.40 -12.91 -6.83
CA TRP A 255 9.51 -12.03 -6.47
C TRP A 255 9.86 -12.20 -4.99
N VAL A 256 11.13 -12.43 -4.68
CA VAL A 256 11.61 -12.67 -3.30
C VAL A 256 11.32 -11.46 -2.41
N GLY A 257 10.80 -11.72 -1.21
CA GLY A 257 10.49 -10.69 -0.22
C GLY A 257 11.71 -9.98 0.34
N GLY A 258 11.50 -8.76 0.81
CA GLY A 258 12.52 -7.85 1.31
C GLY A 258 12.58 -7.68 2.83
N GLN A 259 11.87 -8.50 3.63
CA GLN A 259 12.21 -8.64 5.06
C GLN A 259 13.48 -9.48 5.21
N ALA A 260 14.58 -8.92 4.73
CA ALA A 260 15.86 -9.60 4.57
C ALA A 260 17.03 -8.60 4.68
N GLU A 261 18.26 -9.10 4.73
CA GLU A 261 19.47 -8.27 4.73
C GLU A 261 19.73 -7.68 3.33
N TYR A 262 19.42 -8.42 2.26
CA TYR A 262 19.59 -8.03 0.86
C TYR A 262 18.40 -8.46 -0.01
N VAL A 263 18.06 -7.64 -1.01
CA VAL A 263 16.93 -7.91 -1.93
C VAL A 263 17.21 -7.43 -3.35
N LEU A 264 16.68 -8.13 -4.34
CA LEU A 264 16.70 -7.73 -5.76
C LEU A 264 15.51 -6.81 -6.07
N VAL A 265 15.77 -5.68 -6.73
CA VAL A 265 14.73 -4.82 -7.33
C VAL A 265 14.90 -4.80 -8.85
N PRO A 266 13.94 -5.34 -9.64
CA PRO A 266 13.96 -5.24 -11.09
C PRO A 266 13.46 -3.87 -11.58
N TYR A 267 13.75 -3.54 -12.84
CA TYR A 267 13.39 -2.30 -13.52
C TYR A 267 13.70 -1.06 -12.67
N ALA A 268 14.93 -1.00 -12.16
CA ALA A 268 15.38 -0.09 -11.12
C ALA A 268 15.07 1.39 -11.44
N ASP A 269 15.44 1.87 -12.63
CA ASP A 269 15.18 3.25 -13.09
C ASP A 269 13.70 3.61 -13.20
N PHE A 270 12.81 2.62 -13.33
CA PHE A 270 11.37 2.85 -13.33
C PHE A 270 10.82 2.85 -11.91
N ASN A 271 11.10 1.81 -11.12
CA ASN A 271 10.45 1.60 -9.83
C ASN A 271 11.00 2.51 -8.73
N LEU A 272 12.32 2.70 -8.65
CA LEU A 272 12.94 3.23 -7.45
C LEU A 272 12.81 4.75 -7.31
N LEU A 273 12.31 5.18 -6.15
CA LEU A 273 12.35 6.57 -5.74
C LEU A 273 13.67 6.82 -5.00
N LYS A 274 14.64 7.44 -5.68
CA LYS A 274 15.83 7.95 -5.01
C LYS A 274 15.42 8.98 -3.96
N LEU A 275 15.85 8.74 -2.72
CA LEU A 275 15.65 9.66 -1.60
C LEU A 275 16.59 10.88 -1.75
N PRO A 276 16.40 11.95 -0.96
CA PRO A 276 17.25 13.14 -1.00
C PRO A 276 18.70 12.87 -0.55
N ASP A 277 19.39 13.94 -0.15
CA ASP A 277 20.66 13.81 0.59
C ASP A 277 20.56 12.76 1.71
N ARG A 278 21.63 11.97 1.87
CA ARG A 278 21.63 10.78 2.72
C ARG A 278 21.36 11.12 4.18
N ASP A 279 21.98 12.16 4.70
CA ASP A 279 21.88 12.50 6.13
C ASP A 279 20.49 13.03 6.44
N ALA A 280 19.97 13.93 5.58
CA ALA A 280 18.60 14.44 5.68
C ALA A 280 17.53 13.34 5.54
N ALA A 281 17.76 12.34 4.69
CA ALA A 281 16.87 11.20 4.53
C ALA A 281 16.94 10.24 5.73
N MET A 282 18.15 9.97 6.26
CA MET A 282 18.33 9.10 7.42
C MET A 282 17.74 9.70 8.70
N GLU A 283 17.77 11.02 8.87
CA GLU A 283 17.08 11.71 9.98
C GLU A 283 15.57 11.39 10.00
N LYS A 284 14.92 11.38 8.83
CA LYS A 284 13.49 11.10 8.66
C LYS A 284 13.19 9.65 8.23
N ILE A 285 14.11 8.69 8.41
CA ILE A 285 13.97 7.32 7.88
C ILE A 285 12.72 6.59 8.38
N ARG A 286 12.31 6.86 9.63
CA ARG A 286 11.07 6.30 10.24
C ARG A 286 9.81 6.75 9.51
N ASP A 287 9.81 7.94 8.91
CA ASP A 287 8.73 8.44 8.06
C ASP A 287 8.88 7.93 6.62
N LEU A 288 10.10 8.01 6.07
CA LEU A 288 10.37 7.65 4.68
C LEU A 288 10.17 6.15 4.40
N THR A 289 10.37 5.27 5.39
CA THR A 289 10.07 3.82 5.25
C THR A 289 8.58 3.53 5.01
N CYS A 290 7.67 4.47 5.29
CA CYS A 290 6.25 4.34 4.97
C CYS A 290 5.92 4.64 3.50
N LEU A 291 6.87 5.13 2.69
CA LEU A 291 6.69 5.46 1.27
C LEU A 291 6.68 4.26 0.32
N SER A 292 7.09 3.09 0.79
CA SER A 292 7.10 1.85 0.01
C SER A 292 5.70 1.29 -0.21
N ASP A 293 4.80 1.46 0.77
CA ASP A 293 3.39 1.04 0.71
C ASP A 293 2.46 1.96 1.51
N ILE A 294 2.47 1.86 2.85
CA ILE A 294 1.28 2.22 3.65
C ILE A 294 0.85 3.68 3.56
N LEU A 295 1.78 4.63 3.40
CA LEU A 295 1.44 6.04 3.22
C LEU A 295 0.83 6.30 1.82
N PRO A 296 1.49 5.93 0.71
CA PRO A 296 0.86 5.90 -0.61
C PRO A 296 -0.49 5.17 -0.64
N THR A 297 -0.65 4.07 0.08
CA THR A 297 -1.89 3.27 0.09
C THR A 297 -3.02 3.95 0.86
N GLY A 298 -2.75 4.49 2.04
CA GLY A 298 -3.71 5.35 2.75
C GLY A 298 -4.08 6.60 1.96
N TYR A 299 -3.09 7.24 1.32
CA TYR A 299 -3.30 8.40 0.45
C TYR A 299 -4.11 8.06 -0.80
N HIS A 300 -3.90 6.89 -1.40
CA HIS A 300 -4.67 6.41 -2.54
C HIS A 300 -6.13 6.17 -2.17
N GLY A 301 -6.40 5.57 -1.00
CA GLY A 301 -7.74 5.44 -0.45
C GLY A 301 -8.43 6.80 -0.30
N ALA A 302 -7.75 7.78 0.30
CA ALA A 302 -8.30 9.13 0.48
C ALA A 302 -8.57 9.86 -0.86
N VAL A 303 -7.61 9.86 -1.79
CA VAL A 303 -7.77 10.51 -3.10
C VAL A 303 -8.87 9.86 -3.93
N THR A 304 -9.01 8.53 -3.90
CA THR A 304 -10.08 7.83 -4.65
C THR A 304 -11.45 7.98 -4.01
N ALA A 305 -11.53 8.05 -2.67
CA ALA A 305 -12.72 8.48 -1.94
C ALA A 305 -13.09 9.96 -2.20
N GLY A 306 -12.23 10.73 -2.89
CA GLY A 306 -12.49 12.12 -3.26
C GLY A 306 -12.26 13.12 -2.14
N VAL A 307 -11.46 12.76 -1.12
CA VAL A 307 -11.13 13.63 0.00
C VAL A 307 -10.37 14.87 -0.49
N GLY A 308 -10.74 16.05 0.03
CA GLY A 308 -10.04 17.30 -0.19
C GLY A 308 -10.32 18.34 0.89
N PRO A 309 -9.97 19.62 0.64
CA PRO A 309 -10.18 20.70 1.58
C PRO A 309 -11.65 20.82 2.02
N GLY A 310 -11.90 20.66 3.32
CA GLY A 310 -13.23 20.77 3.91
C GLY A 310 -14.04 19.48 4.02
N SER A 311 -13.57 18.35 3.47
CA SER A 311 -14.33 17.08 3.51
C SER A 311 -14.51 16.52 4.93
N THR A 312 -15.68 15.92 5.19
CA THR A 312 -15.90 15.00 6.33
C THR A 312 -15.53 13.57 5.89
N VAL A 313 -14.71 12.86 6.67
CA VAL A 313 -14.15 11.56 6.25
C VAL A 313 -14.35 10.50 7.33
N TYR A 314 -14.83 9.32 6.92
CA TYR A 314 -14.81 8.11 7.76
C TYR A 314 -13.78 7.09 7.25
N VAL A 315 -12.93 6.58 8.13
CA VAL A 315 -11.96 5.52 7.83
C VAL A 315 -12.32 4.29 8.64
N ALA A 316 -12.66 3.19 7.98
CA ALA A 316 -12.78 1.89 8.63
C ALA A 316 -11.40 1.25 8.75
N GLY A 317 -11.03 0.85 9.97
CA GLY A 317 -9.73 0.32 10.35
C GLY A 317 -8.81 1.37 10.97
N ALA A 318 -8.30 1.08 12.17
CA ALA A 318 -7.27 1.85 12.88
C ALA A 318 -5.92 1.11 12.92
N GLY A 319 -5.70 0.14 12.02
CA GLY A 319 -4.37 -0.40 11.73
C GLY A 319 -3.48 0.60 10.95
N PRO A 320 -2.21 0.29 10.67
CA PRO A 320 -1.26 1.23 10.06
C PRO A 320 -1.73 1.86 8.74
N VAL A 321 -2.41 1.11 7.87
CA VAL A 321 -2.97 1.64 6.60
C VAL A 321 -4.12 2.63 6.86
N GLY A 322 -4.99 2.35 7.82
CA GLY A 322 -6.10 3.24 8.19
C GLY A 322 -5.62 4.52 8.88
N LEU A 323 -4.63 4.40 9.78
CA LEU A 323 -3.96 5.56 10.38
C LEU A 323 -3.23 6.40 9.32
N ALA A 324 -2.59 5.76 8.33
CA ALA A 324 -1.99 6.46 7.19
C ALA A 324 -3.04 7.11 6.26
N ALA A 325 -4.22 6.50 6.10
CA ALA A 325 -5.34 7.09 5.39
C ALA A 325 -5.91 8.32 6.11
N ALA A 326 -6.01 8.27 7.44
CA ALA A 326 -6.42 9.40 8.27
C ALA A 326 -5.39 10.55 8.23
N ALA A 327 -4.10 10.23 8.32
CA ALA A 327 -3.00 11.19 8.14
C ALA A 327 -3.05 11.84 6.74
N SER A 328 -3.34 11.05 5.71
CA SER A 328 -3.46 11.50 4.32
C SER A 328 -4.69 12.39 4.10
N ALA A 329 -5.83 12.05 4.70
CA ALA A 329 -7.04 12.88 4.66
C ALA A 329 -6.79 14.25 5.31
N ARG A 330 -6.09 14.27 6.46
CA ARG A 330 -5.64 15.51 7.11
C ARG A 330 -4.67 16.31 6.23
N LEU A 331 -3.71 15.65 5.58
CA LEU A 331 -2.77 16.29 4.63
C LEU A 331 -3.49 16.89 3.40
N LEU A 332 -4.57 16.25 2.93
CA LEU A 332 -5.45 16.72 1.85
C LEU A 332 -6.38 17.88 2.28
N GLY A 333 -6.43 18.21 3.57
CA GLY A 333 -7.21 19.32 4.11
C GLY A 333 -8.64 18.98 4.56
N ALA A 334 -8.94 17.70 4.81
CA ALA A 334 -10.23 17.29 5.40
C ALA A 334 -10.55 18.11 6.66
N ALA A 335 -11.82 18.51 6.82
CA ALA A 335 -12.26 19.27 8.00
C ALA A 335 -12.25 18.41 9.26
N VAL A 336 -12.62 17.13 9.11
CA VAL A 336 -12.70 16.15 10.19
C VAL A 336 -12.49 14.75 9.63
N VAL A 337 -11.81 13.92 10.40
CA VAL A 337 -11.56 12.52 10.09
C VAL A 337 -11.97 11.69 11.30
N ILE A 338 -12.90 10.76 11.09
CA ILE A 338 -13.39 9.79 12.07
C ILE A 338 -12.80 8.42 11.73
N VAL A 339 -12.12 7.78 12.67
CA VAL A 339 -11.52 6.44 12.50
C VAL A 339 -12.33 5.42 13.29
N GLY A 340 -12.86 4.40 12.62
CA GLY A 340 -13.63 3.32 13.22
C GLY A 340 -12.86 2.01 13.32
N ASP A 341 -12.92 1.33 14.46
CA ASP A 341 -12.32 0.00 14.68
C ASP A 341 -13.10 -0.71 15.81
N VAL A 342 -12.85 -2.01 16.02
CA VAL A 342 -13.31 -2.78 17.19
C VAL A 342 -12.22 -2.88 18.27
N ASN A 343 -10.97 -2.53 17.95
CA ASN A 343 -9.83 -2.58 18.85
C ASN A 343 -9.68 -1.25 19.63
N PRO A 344 -9.97 -1.22 20.96
CA PRO A 344 -9.95 0.01 21.73
C PRO A 344 -8.55 0.62 21.85
N THR A 345 -7.49 -0.20 21.86
CA THR A 345 -6.10 0.28 21.95
C THR A 345 -5.70 1.08 20.71
N ARG A 346 -6.14 0.63 19.52
CA ARG A 346 -5.93 1.36 18.26
C ARG A 346 -6.78 2.63 18.16
N LEU A 347 -8.00 2.62 18.68
CA LEU A 347 -8.84 3.83 18.79
C LEU A 347 -8.24 4.87 19.74
N ILE A 348 -7.74 4.45 20.90
CA ILE A 348 -7.04 5.34 21.85
C ILE A 348 -5.83 6.00 21.16
N HIS A 349 -5.04 5.25 20.40
CA HIS A 349 -3.94 5.78 19.61
C HIS A 349 -4.43 6.76 18.53
N ALA A 350 -5.43 6.40 17.73
CA ALA A 350 -6.02 7.31 16.72
C ALA A 350 -6.49 8.64 17.33
N LYS A 351 -7.13 8.59 18.50
CA LYS A 351 -7.58 9.78 19.23
C LYS A 351 -6.41 10.61 19.78
N ALA A 352 -5.35 9.97 20.28
CA ALA A 352 -4.12 10.65 20.71
C ALA A 352 -3.40 11.36 19.54
N GLN A 353 -3.53 10.84 18.31
CA GLN A 353 -3.04 11.48 17.08
C GLN A 353 -3.93 12.62 16.57
N GLY A 354 -5.01 12.97 17.28
CA GLY A 354 -5.90 14.08 16.96
C GLY A 354 -6.95 13.79 15.89
N PHE A 355 -7.41 12.53 15.79
CA PHE A 355 -8.58 12.15 14.99
C PHE A 355 -9.79 11.87 15.89
N GLU A 356 -11.00 11.99 15.35
CA GLU A 356 -12.18 11.48 16.03
C GLU A 356 -12.31 9.97 15.83
N ILE A 357 -13.12 9.31 16.66
CA ILE A 357 -13.24 7.85 16.69
C ILE A 357 -14.68 7.36 16.74
N ALA A 358 -14.91 6.18 16.17
CA ALA A 358 -16.13 5.40 16.35
C ALA A 358 -15.77 3.99 16.87
N ASP A 359 -16.35 3.58 18.00
CA ASP A 359 -16.13 2.25 18.56
C ASP A 359 -17.19 1.29 18.00
N LEU A 360 -16.74 0.42 17.08
CA LEU A 360 -17.59 -0.53 16.38
C LEU A 360 -17.96 -1.76 17.24
N SER A 361 -17.38 -1.89 18.43
CA SER A 361 -17.76 -2.91 19.42
C SER A 361 -18.96 -2.50 20.29
N GLN A 362 -19.36 -1.23 20.25
CA GLN A 362 -20.58 -0.74 20.93
C GLN A 362 -21.82 -1.07 20.10
N ASP A 363 -22.94 -1.33 20.78
CA ASP A 363 -24.24 -1.57 20.13
C ASP A 363 -24.85 -0.29 19.50
N THR A 364 -24.32 0.90 19.83
CA THR A 364 -24.69 2.17 19.19
C THR A 364 -24.34 2.14 17.70
N PRO A 365 -25.32 2.24 16.78
CA PRO A 365 -25.07 2.19 15.34
C PRO A 365 -24.06 3.24 14.88
N LEU A 366 -23.17 2.86 13.96
CA LEU A 366 -22.11 3.75 13.42
C LEU A 366 -22.67 5.11 12.94
N HIS A 367 -23.82 5.12 12.29
CA HIS A 367 -24.44 6.36 11.80
C HIS A 367 -24.90 7.30 12.93
N GLU A 368 -25.27 6.77 14.09
CA GLU A 368 -25.57 7.57 15.29
C GLU A 368 -24.28 8.11 15.94
N GLN A 369 -23.20 7.30 15.96
CA GLN A 369 -21.88 7.76 16.43
C GLN A 369 -21.34 8.91 15.55
N ILE A 370 -21.50 8.81 14.22
CA ILE A 370 -21.15 9.88 13.27
C ILE A 370 -22.05 11.11 13.50
N ALA A 371 -23.37 10.94 13.67
CA ALA A 371 -24.29 12.04 13.95
C ALA A 371 -23.97 12.78 15.26
N ALA A 372 -23.49 12.08 16.29
CA ALA A 372 -23.06 12.69 17.54
C ALA A 372 -21.80 13.59 17.39
N LEU A 373 -20.98 13.34 16.37
CA LEU A 373 -19.76 14.10 16.08
C LEU A 373 -20.00 15.23 15.07
N LEU A 374 -20.82 14.99 14.03
CA LEU A 374 -20.99 15.90 12.89
C LEU A 374 -22.32 16.67 12.89
N GLY A 375 -23.31 16.21 13.66
CA GLY A 375 -24.69 16.70 13.58
C GLY A 375 -25.53 16.05 12.46
N GLU A 376 -24.92 15.22 11.61
CA GLU A 376 -25.58 14.45 10.55
C GLU A 376 -25.04 13.01 10.48
N PRO A 377 -25.86 12.01 10.09
CA PRO A 377 -25.49 10.59 10.15
C PRO A 377 -24.62 10.11 8.98
N GLU A 378 -24.14 11.02 8.13
CA GLU A 378 -23.39 10.70 6.91
C GLU A 378 -22.05 11.50 6.82
N VAL A 379 -21.14 11.02 5.98
CA VAL A 379 -19.85 11.66 5.65
C VAL A 379 -19.69 11.88 4.14
N ASP A 380 -18.81 12.79 3.75
CA ASP A 380 -18.53 13.07 2.34
C ASP A 380 -17.83 11.90 1.63
N CYS A 381 -16.88 11.30 2.33
CA CYS A 381 -15.93 10.33 1.82
C CYS A 381 -15.76 9.19 2.83
N ALA A 382 -15.62 7.95 2.36
CA ALA A 382 -15.12 6.89 3.22
C ALA A 382 -14.04 6.01 2.61
N ILE A 383 -13.24 5.43 3.49
CA ILE A 383 -12.08 4.61 3.16
C ILE A 383 -12.21 3.27 3.89
N ASP A 384 -12.17 2.17 3.16
CA ASP A 384 -12.03 0.82 3.72
C ASP A 384 -10.54 0.45 3.79
N ALA A 385 -9.98 0.48 5.00
CA ALA A 385 -8.62 0.02 5.30
C ALA A 385 -8.63 -1.26 6.14
N VAL A 386 -9.65 -2.12 5.97
CA VAL A 386 -9.80 -3.41 6.68
C VAL A 386 -9.66 -4.59 5.74
N GLY A 387 -10.46 -4.64 4.66
CA GLY A 387 -10.49 -5.78 3.75
C GLY A 387 -11.25 -7.01 4.26
N PHE A 388 -10.89 -8.19 3.75
CA PHE A 388 -11.71 -9.41 3.84
C PHE A 388 -11.80 -10.05 5.24
N GLU A 389 -10.83 -9.88 6.13
CA GLU A 389 -10.92 -10.35 7.53
C GLU A 389 -11.76 -9.43 8.45
N ALA A 390 -12.70 -8.65 7.87
CA ALA A 390 -13.53 -7.71 8.60
C ALA A 390 -14.40 -8.39 9.68
N ARG A 391 -14.51 -7.74 10.85
CA ARG A 391 -15.44 -8.13 11.92
C ARG A 391 -16.83 -7.53 11.73
N GLY A 392 -17.84 -8.11 12.38
CA GLY A 392 -19.15 -7.49 12.54
C GLY A 392 -19.10 -6.24 13.44
N HIS A 393 -20.22 -5.51 13.54
CA HIS A 393 -20.37 -4.37 14.46
C HIS A 393 -21.33 -4.74 15.61
N GLY A 394 -21.29 -3.98 16.71
CA GLY A 394 -22.04 -4.27 17.94
C GLY A 394 -21.32 -5.29 18.82
N HIS A 395 -21.76 -5.42 20.07
CA HIS A 395 -21.06 -6.19 21.10
C HIS A 395 -20.86 -7.66 20.69
N ALA A 396 -21.92 -8.28 20.14
CA ALA A 396 -21.87 -9.63 19.62
C ALA A 396 -21.19 -9.72 18.23
N GLY A 397 -21.41 -8.74 17.36
CA GLY A 397 -20.89 -8.77 15.99
C GLY A 397 -19.37 -8.61 15.90
N ALA A 398 -18.77 -7.78 16.76
CA ALA A 398 -17.33 -7.57 16.80
C ALA A 398 -16.53 -8.85 17.11
N GLN A 399 -17.15 -9.82 17.80
CA GLN A 399 -16.52 -11.10 18.13
C GLN A 399 -16.45 -12.07 16.94
N ALA A 400 -17.22 -11.83 15.88
CA ALA A 400 -17.31 -12.69 14.69
C ALA A 400 -16.72 -12.02 13.45
N GLU A 401 -16.10 -12.82 12.58
CA GLU A 401 -15.76 -12.38 11.23
C GLU A 401 -17.02 -12.31 10.37
N ALA A 402 -17.13 -11.24 9.59
CA ALA A 402 -18.24 -10.95 8.70
C ALA A 402 -17.70 -10.10 7.52
N PRO A 403 -17.16 -10.73 6.46
CA PRO A 403 -16.26 -10.09 5.48
C PRO A 403 -16.88 -8.93 4.68
N ALA A 404 -18.21 -8.87 4.58
CA ALA A 404 -18.93 -7.80 3.88
C ALA A 404 -19.27 -6.60 4.78
N THR A 405 -18.97 -6.63 6.09
CA THR A 405 -19.49 -5.63 7.06
C THR A 405 -19.01 -4.23 6.75
N VAL A 406 -17.72 -4.04 6.45
CA VAL A 406 -17.16 -2.71 6.18
C VAL A 406 -17.81 -2.12 4.93
N LEU A 407 -17.76 -2.81 3.78
CA LEU A 407 -18.42 -2.40 2.53
C LEU A 407 -19.91 -2.04 2.75
N ASN A 408 -20.63 -2.83 3.53
CA ASN A 408 -22.04 -2.60 3.86
C ASN A 408 -22.24 -1.37 4.76
N SER A 409 -21.33 -1.12 5.71
CA SER A 409 -21.36 0.04 6.59
C SER A 409 -21.02 1.33 5.85
N LEU A 410 -20.06 1.31 4.91
CA LEU A 410 -19.66 2.47 4.12
C LEU A 410 -20.79 2.95 3.20
N MET A 411 -21.51 2.05 2.53
CA MET A 411 -22.74 2.41 1.80
C MET A 411 -23.86 2.95 2.72
N GLY A 412 -23.83 2.57 4.01
CA GLY A 412 -24.71 3.13 5.03
C GLY A 412 -24.41 4.60 5.32
N VAL A 413 -23.13 4.94 5.52
CA VAL A 413 -22.72 6.24 6.10
C VAL A 413 -22.07 7.24 5.13
N VAL A 414 -21.70 6.88 3.91
CA VAL A 414 -21.27 7.89 2.92
C VAL A 414 -22.50 8.56 2.33
N ARG A 415 -22.49 9.88 2.13
CA ARG A 415 -23.62 10.63 1.55
C ARG A 415 -23.89 10.27 0.09
N VAL A 416 -25.06 10.65 -0.43
CA VAL A 416 -25.41 10.44 -1.85
C VAL A 416 -24.36 11.04 -2.81
N ALA A 417 -24.03 10.29 -3.86
CA ALA A 417 -22.94 10.54 -4.81
C ALA A 417 -21.52 10.65 -4.20
N GLY A 418 -21.34 10.37 -2.91
CA GLY A 418 -20.04 10.24 -2.27
C GLY A 418 -19.31 8.96 -2.71
N LYS A 419 -17.97 8.97 -2.60
CA LYS A 419 -17.11 7.90 -3.13
C LYS A 419 -16.49 7.08 -2.01
N ILE A 420 -16.27 5.81 -2.31
CA ILE A 420 -15.68 4.83 -1.38
C ILE A 420 -14.34 4.36 -1.96
N GLY A 421 -13.25 4.69 -1.28
CA GLY A 421 -11.91 4.19 -1.57
C GLY A 421 -11.63 2.90 -0.80
N ILE A 422 -11.13 1.86 -1.45
CA ILE A 422 -10.97 0.51 -0.88
C ILE A 422 -9.53 0.03 -1.09
N PRO A 423 -8.55 0.56 -0.30
CA PRO A 423 -7.23 -0.04 -0.19
C PRO A 423 -7.21 -1.35 0.61
N GLY A 424 -8.25 -1.65 1.41
CA GLY A 424 -8.40 -2.93 2.11
C GLY A 424 -8.38 -4.13 1.16
N LEU A 425 -7.63 -5.17 1.50
CA LEU A 425 -7.43 -6.33 0.63
C LEU A 425 -8.72 -7.14 0.50
N TYR A 426 -9.09 -7.50 -0.72
CA TYR A 426 -10.10 -8.52 -1.01
C TYR A 426 -9.50 -9.53 -1.99
N VAL A 427 -9.53 -10.81 -1.63
CA VAL A 427 -8.85 -11.91 -2.34
C VAL A 427 -9.82 -12.73 -3.20
N THR A 428 -9.29 -13.40 -4.22
CA THR A 428 -10.05 -14.36 -5.03
C THR A 428 -10.22 -15.72 -4.34
N GLU A 429 -9.32 -16.07 -3.43
CA GLU A 429 -9.35 -17.32 -2.66
C GLU A 429 -8.92 -17.05 -1.21
N ASP A 430 -9.79 -17.38 -0.26
CA ASP A 430 -9.50 -17.39 1.19
C ASP A 430 -9.84 -18.78 1.75
N PRO A 431 -8.85 -19.65 1.99
CA PRO A 431 -9.09 -20.98 2.52
C PRO A 431 -9.80 -21.00 3.89
N GLY A 432 -9.64 -19.93 4.68
CA GLY A 432 -10.15 -19.79 6.04
C GLY A 432 -11.51 -19.11 6.16
N ALA A 433 -12.13 -18.66 5.05
CA ALA A 433 -13.33 -17.84 5.10
C ALA A 433 -14.53 -18.51 5.77
N VAL A 434 -15.41 -17.67 6.35
CA VAL A 434 -16.61 -18.06 7.12
C VAL A 434 -17.63 -18.91 6.37
N ASP A 435 -17.71 -18.80 5.04
CA ASP A 435 -18.65 -19.56 4.21
C ASP A 435 -18.08 -19.86 2.81
N ALA A 436 -18.72 -20.77 2.09
CA ALA A 436 -18.24 -21.25 0.78
C ALA A 436 -18.23 -20.19 -0.33
N ALA A 437 -18.99 -19.10 -0.21
CA ALA A 437 -18.96 -17.98 -1.14
C ALA A 437 -17.78 -17.05 -0.81
N ALA A 438 -17.58 -16.74 0.47
CA ALA A 438 -16.44 -15.95 0.93
C ALA A 438 -15.09 -16.61 0.59
N LYS A 439 -15.01 -17.96 0.60
CA LYS A 439 -13.81 -18.70 0.18
C LYS A 439 -13.39 -18.46 -1.28
N MET A 440 -14.30 -18.00 -2.14
CA MET A 440 -14.05 -17.61 -3.54
C MET A 440 -14.17 -16.08 -3.75
N GLY A 441 -14.00 -15.28 -2.69
CA GLY A 441 -14.11 -13.81 -2.75
C GLY A 441 -15.52 -13.28 -3.00
N SER A 442 -16.56 -14.12 -2.97
CA SER A 442 -17.94 -13.74 -3.23
C SER A 442 -18.64 -13.33 -1.93
N LEU A 443 -19.03 -12.06 -1.83
CA LEU A 443 -19.51 -11.45 -0.59
C LEU A 443 -20.97 -10.99 -0.67
N SER A 444 -21.70 -11.13 0.44
CA SER A 444 -23.09 -10.65 0.59
C SER A 444 -23.13 -9.12 0.78
N ILE A 445 -22.89 -8.40 -0.31
CA ILE A 445 -22.85 -6.93 -0.36
C ILE A 445 -24.26 -6.39 -0.67
N ARG A 446 -24.72 -5.41 0.11
CA ARG A 446 -25.99 -4.68 -0.06
C ARG A 446 -25.91 -3.67 -1.22
N LEU A 447 -25.46 -4.10 -2.40
CA LEU A 447 -25.16 -3.23 -3.55
C LEU A 447 -26.34 -2.34 -3.96
N GLY A 448 -27.59 -2.80 -3.76
CA GLY A 448 -28.79 -1.98 -4.00
C GLY A 448 -28.86 -0.68 -3.16
N LEU A 449 -28.31 -0.68 -1.94
CA LEU A 449 -28.15 0.54 -1.14
C LEU A 449 -27.09 1.46 -1.76
N GLY A 450 -25.95 0.88 -2.13
CA GLY A 450 -24.86 1.56 -2.84
C GLY A 450 -25.34 2.28 -4.11
N TRP A 451 -26.12 1.55 -4.90
CA TRP A 451 -26.71 2.01 -6.16
C TRP A 451 -27.77 3.09 -5.95
N ALA A 452 -28.68 2.92 -4.98
CA ALA A 452 -29.73 3.90 -4.70
C ALA A 452 -29.15 5.26 -4.26
N LYS A 453 -27.99 5.26 -3.61
CA LYS A 453 -27.24 6.47 -3.21
C LYS A 453 -26.21 6.92 -4.25
N SER A 454 -26.13 6.27 -5.42
CA SER A 454 -25.20 6.59 -6.53
C SER A 454 -23.72 6.61 -6.14
N HIS A 455 -23.29 5.70 -5.27
CA HIS A 455 -21.88 5.59 -4.86
C HIS A 455 -20.96 5.13 -6.00
N SER A 456 -19.73 5.63 -6.01
CA SER A 456 -18.61 5.00 -6.73
C SER A 456 -17.71 4.23 -5.78
N PHE A 457 -17.22 3.09 -6.25
CA PHE A 457 -16.32 2.20 -5.51
C PHE A 457 -14.98 2.15 -6.25
N HIS A 458 -13.88 2.34 -5.54
CA HIS A 458 -12.53 2.34 -6.11
C HIS A 458 -11.67 1.32 -5.36
N THR A 459 -11.21 0.27 -6.05
CA THR A 459 -10.54 -0.89 -5.46
C THR A 459 -9.17 -1.14 -6.08
N GLY A 460 -8.38 -2.00 -5.42
CA GLY A 460 -7.21 -2.64 -6.02
C GLY A 460 -5.88 -2.19 -5.41
N GLN A 461 -4.80 -2.86 -5.84
CA GLN A 461 -3.46 -2.57 -5.36
C GLN A 461 -3.02 -1.14 -5.74
N THR A 462 -2.57 -0.39 -4.74
CA THR A 462 -2.14 1.00 -4.90
C THR A 462 -1.04 1.14 -5.96
N PRO A 463 -1.18 2.06 -6.94
CA PRO A 463 -0.09 2.42 -7.83
C PRO A 463 0.87 3.38 -7.11
N VAL A 464 1.74 2.85 -6.25
CA VAL A 464 2.56 3.63 -5.29
C VAL A 464 3.38 4.74 -5.96
N MET A 465 3.96 4.43 -7.13
CA MET A 465 4.75 5.35 -7.95
C MET A 465 4.01 6.64 -8.37
N LYS A 466 2.68 6.65 -8.31
CA LYS A 466 1.85 7.83 -8.62
C LYS A 466 1.88 8.88 -7.51
N TYR A 467 2.25 8.49 -6.29
CA TYR A 467 2.13 9.32 -5.07
C TYR A 467 3.43 9.45 -4.28
N ASN A 468 4.29 8.42 -4.26
CA ASN A 468 5.45 8.34 -3.37
C ASN A 468 6.39 9.55 -3.45
N ARG A 469 6.68 10.09 -4.64
CA ARG A 469 7.55 11.27 -4.81
C ARG A 469 6.96 12.53 -4.16
N GLN A 470 5.66 12.76 -4.28
CA GLN A 470 4.96 13.90 -3.67
C GLN A 470 4.86 13.74 -2.15
N LEU A 471 4.61 12.51 -1.68
CA LEU A 471 4.56 12.17 -0.26
C LEU A 471 5.93 12.27 0.42
N MET A 472 7.00 11.89 -0.28
CA MET A 472 8.38 12.14 0.14
C MET A 472 8.62 13.63 0.36
N GLN A 473 8.22 14.47 -0.58
CA GLN A 473 8.33 15.93 -0.40
C GLN A 473 7.48 16.42 0.79
N ALA A 474 6.28 15.87 1.02
CA ALA A 474 5.48 16.22 2.20
C ALA A 474 6.18 15.86 3.53
N ILE A 475 6.88 14.72 3.61
CA ILE A 475 7.69 14.32 4.77
C ILE A 475 8.90 15.26 4.93
N MET A 476 9.67 15.48 3.87
CA MET A 476 10.89 16.31 3.92
C MET A 476 10.62 17.77 4.26
N TRP A 477 9.42 18.28 3.97
CA TRP A 477 8.95 19.62 4.32
C TRP A 477 8.06 19.66 5.57
N ASP A 478 8.13 18.63 6.42
CA ASP A 478 7.44 18.53 7.72
C ASP A 478 5.91 18.77 7.65
N ARG A 479 5.30 18.45 6.50
CA ARG A 479 3.85 18.56 6.27
C ARG A 479 3.07 17.36 6.80
N ILE A 480 3.76 16.26 7.06
CA ILE A 480 3.22 15.03 7.64
C ILE A 480 4.31 14.35 8.47
N LYS A 481 3.96 13.94 9.70
CA LYS A 481 4.76 13.06 10.56
C LYS A 481 4.05 11.71 10.58
N ILE A 482 4.36 10.87 9.60
CA ILE A 482 3.65 9.61 9.42
C ILE A 482 4.09 8.57 10.46
N ALA A 483 5.37 8.58 10.85
CA ALA A 483 5.93 7.65 11.81
C ALA A 483 5.20 7.70 13.16
N ASP A 484 4.98 8.90 13.68
CA ASP A 484 4.22 9.16 14.92
C ASP A 484 2.78 8.65 14.78
N VAL A 485 2.13 8.94 13.64
CA VAL A 485 0.72 8.61 13.43
C VAL A 485 0.46 7.11 13.32
N VAL A 486 1.35 6.34 12.67
CA VAL A 486 1.20 4.88 12.56
C VAL A 486 1.87 4.10 13.69
N GLY A 487 2.54 4.78 14.63
CA GLY A 487 3.20 4.17 15.78
C GLY A 487 4.43 3.35 15.38
N VAL A 488 5.37 3.94 14.62
CA VAL A 488 6.58 3.22 14.19
C VAL A 488 7.41 2.73 15.39
N GLU A 489 7.65 1.42 15.43
CA GLU A 489 8.60 0.78 16.33
C GLU A 489 9.69 0.09 15.52
N VAL A 490 10.95 0.41 15.80
CA VAL A 490 12.10 -0.19 15.13
C VAL A 490 12.52 -1.46 15.87
N ILE A 491 12.72 -2.55 15.15
CA ILE A 491 13.11 -3.86 15.70
C ILE A 491 14.28 -4.46 14.89
N SER A 492 15.00 -5.43 15.45
CA SER A 492 15.99 -6.20 14.71
C SER A 492 15.35 -7.18 13.72
N LEU A 493 16.13 -7.76 12.79
CA LEU A 493 15.64 -8.85 11.95
C LEU A 493 15.24 -10.07 12.79
N ASP A 494 16.04 -10.41 13.80
CA ASP A 494 15.82 -11.56 14.69
C ASP A 494 14.57 -11.38 15.58
N ASP A 495 14.14 -10.14 15.83
CA ASP A 495 12.87 -9.80 16.50
C ASP A 495 11.64 -9.89 15.59
N ALA A 496 11.78 -10.02 14.26
CA ALA A 496 10.64 -9.97 13.34
C ALA A 496 9.51 -10.97 13.71
N PRO A 497 9.78 -12.25 14.09
CA PRO A 497 8.73 -13.17 14.54
C PRO A 497 7.95 -12.69 15.77
N ARG A 498 8.60 -11.98 16.71
CA ARG A 498 7.92 -11.32 17.84
C ARG A 498 7.05 -10.16 17.35
N GLY A 499 7.57 -9.34 16.43
CA GLY A 499 6.81 -8.27 15.78
C GLY A 499 5.53 -8.79 15.11
N TYR A 500 5.60 -9.91 14.39
CA TYR A 500 4.42 -10.58 13.82
C TYR A 500 3.40 -11.01 14.89
N GLY A 501 3.86 -11.59 16.00
CA GLY A 501 2.99 -12.01 17.10
C GLY A 501 2.31 -10.83 17.83
N GLU A 502 3.05 -9.77 18.13
CA GLU A 502 2.49 -8.54 18.71
C GLU A 502 1.49 -7.86 17.75
N PHE A 503 1.81 -7.82 16.45
CA PHE A 503 0.96 -7.23 15.43
C PHE A 503 -0.35 -8.01 15.26
N ASP A 504 -0.31 -9.35 15.35
CA ASP A 504 -1.50 -10.21 15.35
C ASP A 504 -2.43 -9.90 16.52
N ALA A 505 -1.86 -9.75 17.72
CA ALA A 505 -2.56 -9.39 18.94
C ALA A 505 -3.16 -7.96 18.92
N GLY A 506 -2.91 -7.19 17.85
CA GLY A 506 -3.58 -5.93 17.60
C GLY A 506 -2.95 -4.71 18.27
N VAL A 507 -1.66 -4.74 18.61
CA VAL A 507 -0.95 -3.54 19.09
C VAL A 507 -1.10 -2.36 18.10
N PRO A 508 -1.07 -1.10 18.58
CA PRO A 508 -1.14 0.10 17.74
C PRO A 508 0.26 0.49 17.22
N LYS A 509 1.01 -0.48 16.68
CA LYS A 509 2.38 -0.28 16.19
C LYS A 509 2.49 -0.55 14.69
N LYS A 510 3.47 0.09 14.06
CA LYS A 510 4.02 -0.26 12.75
C LYS A 510 5.45 -0.75 12.94
N PHE A 511 5.65 -2.06 12.90
CA PHE A 511 6.99 -2.63 13.03
C PHE A 511 7.83 -2.36 11.79
N VAL A 512 9.03 -1.83 12.01
CA VAL A 512 10.05 -1.51 11.02
C VAL A 512 11.32 -2.28 11.41
N ILE A 513 11.71 -3.25 10.61
CA ILE A 513 12.94 -4.02 10.82
C ILE A 513 14.11 -3.19 10.28
N ASP A 514 15.14 -3.03 11.11
CA ASP A 514 16.48 -2.57 10.72
C ASP A 514 17.41 -3.80 10.70
N PRO A 515 17.60 -4.45 9.54
CA PRO A 515 18.31 -5.72 9.48
C PRO A 515 19.84 -5.58 9.62
N HIS A 516 20.37 -4.35 9.66
CA HIS A 516 21.81 -4.07 9.73
C HIS A 516 22.23 -3.18 10.91
N GLY A 517 21.29 -2.73 11.75
CA GLY A 517 21.55 -1.84 12.90
C GLY A 517 22.03 -0.45 12.49
N LEU A 518 21.46 0.12 11.42
CA LEU A 518 21.90 1.38 10.82
C LEU A 518 21.29 2.64 11.47
N PHE A 519 20.11 2.54 12.09
CA PHE A 519 19.39 3.68 12.69
C PHE A 519 18.48 3.28 13.88
N GLY A 520 18.14 2.00 14.01
CA GLY A 520 17.63 1.42 15.25
C GLY A 520 18.78 1.25 16.23
N GLY A 521 19.04 2.28 17.05
CA GLY A 521 19.97 2.15 18.17
C GLY A 521 19.51 1.03 19.11
N VAL A 522 20.39 0.06 19.33
CA VAL A 522 20.18 -1.13 20.18
C VAL A 522 20.21 -0.74 21.66
#